data_AF-A0A2A4Q3W6-F1
#
_entry.id   AF-A0A2A4Q3W6-F1
#
_cell.length_a   1.000
_cell.length_b   1.000
_cell.length_c   1.000
_cell.angle_alpha   90.00
_cell.angle_beta   90.00
_cell.angle_gamma   90.00
#
_symmetry.space_group_name_H-M   'P 1'
#
loop_
_entity.id
_entity.type
_entity.pdbx_description
1 polymer ?
#
loop_
_entity_poly.entity_id
_entity_poly.type
_entity_poly.pdbx_seq_one_letter_code
_entity_poly.pdbx_strand_id
1 'polypeptide(L)'
;KYYNSGLNISNFTKEKLKGKYIYRFLDLVTVKGKAEPIEIWQIHDFDRDEKEPIFYSSREELLEELERYHEAIELYKAEKFVDALVIFKELNNLEHKSNLKIYDIYIDRCAHYVEMPPENFNGVFEHTTKG
;
A
#
# COMPACT_ATOMS: atom_id res chain seq x y z
N LYS A 1 10.27 -10.16 6.37
CA LYS A 1 9.46 -9.96 5.13
C LYS A 1 9.51 -8.48 4.74
N TYR A 2 9.66 -8.14 3.46
CA TYR A 2 9.91 -6.77 2.97
C TYR A 2 8.79 -5.78 3.37
N TYR A 3 7.51 -6.13 3.13
CA TYR A 3 6.35 -5.27 3.43
C TYR A 3 5.75 -5.37 4.85
N ASN A 4 6.38 -6.10 5.78
CA ASN A 4 5.79 -6.41 7.10
C ASN A 4 4.36 -6.98 7.05
N SER A 5 4.08 -7.83 6.05
CA SER A 5 2.75 -8.41 5.82
C SER A 5 2.65 -9.90 6.19
N GLY A 6 1.45 -10.31 6.60
CA GLY A 6 1.12 -11.69 7.00
C GLY A 6 0.87 -12.61 5.79
N LEU A 7 -0.23 -12.33 5.08
CA LEU A 7 -0.71 -13.07 3.90
C LEU A 7 -0.77 -12.13 2.69
N ASN A 8 -0.04 -12.50 1.62
CA ASN A 8 0.02 -11.72 0.39
C ASN A 8 -0.68 -12.47 -0.75
N ILE A 9 -1.46 -11.75 -1.55
CA ILE A 9 -2.13 -12.25 -2.75
C ILE A 9 -1.84 -11.30 -3.93
N SER A 10 -1.95 -11.81 -5.16
CA SER A 10 -1.92 -10.98 -6.36
C SER A 10 -3.32 -10.45 -6.71
N ASN A 11 -3.40 -9.46 -7.61
CA ASN A 11 -4.67 -9.01 -8.21
C ASN A 11 -5.49 -10.18 -8.77
N PHE A 12 -4.86 -11.14 -9.47
CA PHE A 12 -5.55 -12.31 -10.03
C PHE A 12 -6.27 -13.15 -8.99
N THR A 13 -5.73 -13.24 -7.78
CA THR A 13 -6.37 -13.96 -6.66
C THR A 13 -7.42 -13.08 -6.01
N LYS A 14 -7.14 -11.78 -5.81
CA LYS A 14 -8.09 -10.81 -5.27
C LYS A 14 -9.41 -10.77 -6.06
N GLU A 15 -9.32 -10.74 -7.39
CA GLU A 15 -10.48 -10.73 -8.31
C GLU A 15 -11.36 -11.98 -8.20
N LYS A 16 -10.80 -13.10 -7.72
CA LYS A 16 -11.52 -14.37 -7.57
C LYS A 16 -12.12 -14.57 -6.18
N LEU A 17 -11.84 -13.67 -5.23
CA LEU A 17 -12.38 -13.75 -3.88
C LEU A 17 -13.90 -13.58 -3.92
N LYS A 18 -14.61 -14.48 -3.24
CA LYS A 18 -16.07 -14.43 -3.07
C LYS A 18 -16.38 -14.00 -1.65
N GLY A 19 -16.47 -12.69 -1.42
CA GLY A 19 -16.73 -12.12 -0.10
C GLY A 19 -16.13 -10.72 0.04
N LYS A 20 -16.46 -10.06 1.16
CA LYS A 20 -15.80 -8.82 1.56
C LYS A 20 -14.62 -9.14 2.47
N TYR A 21 -13.48 -8.53 2.17
CA TYR A 21 -12.23 -8.72 2.89
C TYR A 21 -11.63 -7.35 3.17
N ILE A 22 -10.95 -7.25 4.31
CA ILE A 22 -10.11 -6.11 4.63
C ILE A 22 -8.75 -6.38 4.00
N TYR A 23 -8.32 -5.49 3.11
CA TYR A 23 -7.06 -5.62 2.41
C TYR A 23 -6.30 -4.31 2.34
N ARG A 24 -5.00 -4.41 2.15
CA ARG A 24 -4.09 -3.30 1.90
C ARG A 24 -3.37 -3.51 0.58
N PHE A 25 -3.33 -2.50 -0.27
CA PHE A 25 -2.43 -2.49 -1.43
C PHE A 25 -0.98 -2.45 -0.96
N LEU A 26 -0.13 -3.38 -1.41
CA LEU A 26 1.29 -3.39 -1.05
C LEU A 26 2.16 -2.76 -2.12
N ASP A 27 2.02 -3.21 -3.37
CA ASP A 27 2.90 -2.74 -4.45
C ASP A 27 2.35 -3.05 -5.84
N LEU A 28 2.82 -2.31 -6.84
CA LEU A 28 2.67 -2.62 -8.25
C LEU A 28 4.05 -2.98 -8.80
N VAL A 29 4.25 -4.23 -9.18
CA VAL A 29 5.57 -4.72 -9.61
C VAL A 29 5.52 -5.36 -10.99
N THR A 30 6.55 -5.11 -11.78
CA THR A 30 6.76 -5.82 -13.04
C THR A 30 7.65 -7.03 -12.81
N VAL A 31 7.13 -8.24 -13.03
CA VAL A 31 7.91 -9.47 -12.91
C VAL A 31 8.65 -9.77 -14.20
N LYS A 32 9.89 -10.24 -14.11
CA LYS A 32 10.67 -10.67 -15.29
C LYS A 32 9.86 -11.69 -16.10
N GLY A 33 9.54 -11.36 -17.35
CA GLY A 33 8.83 -12.23 -18.28
C GLY A 33 7.32 -11.97 -18.41
N LYS A 34 6.74 -10.98 -17.72
CA LYS A 34 5.37 -10.51 -18.00
C LYS A 34 5.38 -9.06 -18.46
N ALA A 35 4.57 -8.77 -19.48
CA ALA A 35 4.42 -7.42 -20.03
C ALA A 35 3.62 -6.50 -19.09
N GLU A 36 2.66 -7.06 -18.36
CA GLU A 36 1.75 -6.30 -17.50
C GLU A 36 2.22 -6.32 -16.04
N PRO A 37 2.24 -5.15 -15.37
CA PRO A 37 2.49 -5.06 -13.93
C PRO A 37 1.45 -5.86 -13.12
N ILE A 38 1.88 -6.40 -11.98
CA ILE A 38 1.04 -7.16 -11.06
C ILE A 38 0.91 -6.40 -9.75
N GLU A 39 -0.32 -6.20 -9.30
CA GLU A 39 -0.56 -5.68 -7.95
C GLU A 39 -0.39 -6.78 -6.91
N ILE A 40 0.26 -6.42 -5.81
CA ILE A 40 0.40 -7.23 -4.61
C ILE A 40 -0.51 -6.62 -3.55
N TRP A 41 -1.30 -7.46 -2.89
CA TRP A 41 -2.22 -7.09 -1.84
C TRP A 41 -1.96 -7.90 -0.58
N GLN A 42 -2.14 -7.30 0.59
CA GLN A 42 -2.19 -7.97 1.88
C GLN A 42 -3.66 -8.20 2.27
N ILE A 43 -3.98 -9.38 2.78
CA ILE A 43 -5.27 -9.64 3.44
C ILE A 43 -5.07 -9.53 4.95
N HIS A 44 -5.92 -8.71 5.59
CA HIS A 44 -5.96 -8.54 7.04
C HIS A 44 -6.96 -9.51 7.67
N ASP A 45 -8.21 -9.47 7.23
CA ASP A 45 -9.26 -10.38 7.71
C ASP A 45 -10.48 -10.39 6.76
N PHE A 46 -11.51 -11.16 7.08
CA PHE A 46 -12.85 -11.00 6.54
C PHE A 46 -13.47 -9.69 7.03
N ASP A 47 -14.17 -9.00 6.14
CA ASP A 47 -14.96 -7.84 6.52
C ASP A 47 -16.32 -8.31 7.06
N ARG A 48 -16.33 -8.68 8.34
CA ARG A 48 -17.52 -9.04 9.12
C ARG A 48 -17.74 -8.00 10.21
N ASP A 49 -18.99 -7.82 10.62
CA ASP A 49 -19.38 -6.96 11.74
C ASP A 49 -19.07 -7.66 13.07
N GLU A 50 -17.79 -7.84 13.34
CA GLU A 50 -17.26 -8.44 14.56
C GLU A 50 -16.52 -7.34 15.35
N LYS A 51 -16.79 -7.26 16.66
CA LYS A 51 -16.24 -6.21 17.56
C LYS A 51 -14.85 -6.54 18.10
N GLU A 52 -14.28 -7.66 17.67
CA GLU A 52 -12.95 -8.07 18.12
C GLU A 52 -11.89 -7.17 17.46
N PRO A 53 -10.88 -6.72 18.22
CA PRO A 53 -9.81 -5.90 17.67
C PRO A 53 -9.02 -6.69 16.61
N ILE A 54 -8.67 -6.02 15.52
CA ILE A 54 -7.87 -6.58 14.42
C ILE A 54 -6.47 -5.95 14.54
N PHE A 55 -5.47 -6.73 14.98
CA PHE A 55 -4.12 -6.28 15.37
C PHE A 55 -4.08 -5.48 16.69
N TYR A 56 -3.39 -4.33 16.70
CA TYR A 56 -3.16 -3.47 17.87
C TYR A 56 -4.16 -2.31 17.95
N SER A 57 -5.13 -2.24 17.03
CA SER A 57 -6.13 -1.21 16.89
C SER A 57 -7.53 -1.82 16.75
N SER A 58 -8.56 -1.00 16.99
CA SER A 58 -9.95 -1.37 16.71
C SER A 58 -10.18 -1.56 15.20
N ARG A 59 -11.25 -2.26 14.85
CA ARG A 59 -11.66 -2.45 13.45
C ARG A 59 -11.89 -1.10 12.77
N GLU A 60 -12.52 -0.17 13.47
CA GLU A 60 -12.81 1.18 12.98
C GLU A 60 -11.53 1.96 12.68
N GLU A 61 -10.58 1.99 13.62
CA GLU A 61 -9.27 2.63 13.42
C GLU A 61 -8.50 2.01 12.24
N LEU A 62 -8.54 0.68 12.10
CA LEU A 62 -7.93 -0.01 10.96
C LEU A 62 -8.58 0.40 9.63
N LEU A 63 -9.91 0.52 9.58
CA LEU A 63 -10.61 0.91 8.36
C LEU A 63 -10.33 2.36 7.98
N GLU A 64 -10.31 3.28 8.95
CA GLU A 64 -9.94 4.68 8.73
C GLU A 64 -8.47 4.81 8.25
N GLU A 65 -7.56 4.07 8.88
CA GLU A 65 -6.15 4.00 8.46
C GLU A 65 -6.02 3.48 7.02
N LEU A 66 -6.77 2.43 6.66
CA LEU A 66 -6.74 1.83 5.33
C LEU A 66 -7.40 2.70 4.26
N GLU A 67 -8.49 3.38 4.57
CA GLU A 67 -9.14 4.33 3.66
C GLU A 67 -8.17 5.45 3.29
N ARG A 68 -7.57 6.08 4.32
CA ARG A 68 -6.60 7.16 4.15
C ARG A 68 -5.33 6.67 3.45
N TYR A 69 -4.88 5.45 3.72
CA TYR A 69 -3.78 4.82 3.01
C TYR A 69 -4.09 4.60 1.52
N HIS A 70 -5.28 4.10 1.18
CA HIS A 70 -5.66 3.90 -0.22
C HIS A 70 -5.80 5.23 -0.96
N GLU A 71 -6.28 6.29 -0.32
CA GLU A 71 -6.24 7.64 -0.90
C GLU A 71 -4.81 8.07 -1.25
N ALA A 72 -3.85 7.87 -0.34
CA ALA A 72 -2.44 8.18 -0.59
C ALA A 72 -1.87 7.37 -1.77
N ILE A 73 -2.28 6.10 -1.93
CA ILE A 73 -1.89 5.26 -3.07
C ILE A 73 -2.46 5.79 -4.38
N GLU A 74 -3.72 6.22 -4.41
CA GLU A 74 -4.33 6.80 -5.61
C GLU A 74 -3.66 8.12 -5.99
N LEU A 75 -3.30 8.96 -5.01
CA LEU A 75 -2.49 10.17 -5.24
C LEU A 75 -1.11 9.83 -5.81
N TYR A 76 -0.44 8.83 -5.23
CA TYR A 76 0.86 8.35 -5.71
C TYR A 76 0.77 7.88 -7.16
N LYS A 77 -0.22 7.03 -7.50
CA LYS A 77 -0.47 6.54 -8.86
C LYS A 77 -0.81 7.66 -9.85
N ALA A 78 -1.39 8.76 -9.36
CA ALA A 78 -1.70 9.95 -10.15
C ALA A 78 -0.56 10.99 -10.20
N GLU A 79 0.67 10.61 -9.82
CA GLU A 79 1.87 11.46 -9.81
C GLU A 79 1.78 12.67 -8.87
N LYS A 80 0.81 12.67 -7.94
CA LYS A 80 0.67 13.69 -6.90
C LYS A 80 1.52 13.33 -5.68
N PHE A 81 2.83 13.18 -5.91
CA PHE A 81 3.76 12.65 -4.91
C PHE A 81 3.86 13.51 -3.64
N VAL A 82 3.76 14.83 -3.76
CA VAL A 82 3.78 15.73 -2.59
C VAL A 82 2.56 15.50 -1.71
N ASP A 83 1.36 15.40 -2.30
CA ASP A 83 0.12 15.17 -1.57
C ASP A 83 0.12 13.77 -0.93
N ALA A 84 0.54 12.75 -1.68
CA ALA A 84 0.69 11.39 -1.16
C ALA A 84 1.68 11.31 0.01
N LEU A 85 2.82 12.00 -0.10
CA LEU A 85 3.85 12.05 0.95
C LEU A 85 3.32 12.61 2.27
N VAL A 86 2.46 13.64 2.22
CA VAL A 86 1.83 14.20 3.43
C VAL A 86 1.02 13.13 4.14
N ILE A 87 0.14 12.44 3.42
CA ILE A 87 -0.73 11.41 4.01
C ILE A 87 0.10 10.23 4.55
N PHE A 88 1.12 9.77 3.82
CA PHE A 88 1.95 8.67 4.33
C PHE A 88 2.71 9.05 5.61
N LYS A 89 3.18 10.30 5.74
CA LYS A 89 3.80 10.78 6.98
C LYS A 89 2.80 10.85 8.13
N GLU A 90 1.58 11.30 7.87
CA GLU A 90 0.49 11.28 8.87
C GLU A 90 0.25 9.87 9.39
N LEU A 91 0.07 8.89 8.48
CA LEU A 91 -0.14 7.48 8.83
C LEU A 91 1.05 6.88 9.57
N ASN A 92 2.27 7.24 9.18
CA ASN A 92 3.47 6.73 9.84
C ASN A 92 3.64 7.23 11.28
N ASN A 93 3.03 8.37 11.62
CA ASN A 93 3.08 8.97 12.95
C ASN A 93 2.00 8.44 13.91
N LEU A 94 1.07 7.60 13.44
CA LEU A 94 0.07 6.98 14.30
C LEU A 94 0.75 6.04 15.32
N GLU A 95 0.37 6.19 16.60
CA GLU A 95 0.89 5.35 17.69
C GLU A 95 0.52 3.87 17.50
N HIS A 96 -0.70 3.61 17.00
CA HIS A 96 -1.26 2.27 16.80
C HIS A 96 -1.43 1.93 15.31
N LYS A 97 -0.40 2.15 14.52
CA LYS A 97 -0.41 1.81 13.08
C LYS A 97 -0.38 0.29 12.83
N SER A 98 -1.16 -0.16 11.86
CA SER A 98 -1.31 -1.59 11.55
C SER A 98 -0.21 -2.17 10.65
N ASN A 99 0.75 -1.35 10.18
CA ASN A 99 1.94 -1.81 9.48
C ASN A 99 3.14 -0.89 9.76
N LEU A 100 4.29 -1.47 10.05
CA LEU A 100 5.48 -0.72 10.48
C LEU A 100 6.43 -0.35 9.33
N LYS A 101 6.20 -0.82 8.10
CA LYS A 101 7.14 -0.65 6.98
C LYS A 101 6.55 0.00 5.75
N ILE A 102 5.27 -0.24 5.49
CA ILE A 102 4.67 0.17 4.22
C ILE A 102 4.66 1.69 4.06
N TYR A 103 4.45 2.43 5.16
CA TYR A 103 4.47 3.89 5.14
C TYR A 103 5.86 4.43 4.83
N ASP A 104 6.91 3.92 5.49
CA ASP A 104 8.29 4.30 5.19
C ASP A 104 8.65 4.04 3.72
N ILE A 105 8.25 2.88 3.18
CA ILE A 105 8.48 2.54 1.76
C ILE A 105 7.88 3.61 0.85
N TYR A 106 6.60 3.98 1.05
CA TYR A 106 5.97 4.98 0.18
C TYR A 106 6.44 6.41 0.46
N ILE A 107 6.85 6.74 1.68
CA ILE A 107 7.53 8.01 2.01
C ILE A 107 8.80 8.14 1.17
N ASP A 108 9.65 7.12 1.17
CA ASP A 108 10.91 7.12 0.42
C ASP A 108 10.67 7.24 -1.09
N ARG A 109 9.67 6.51 -1.61
CA ARG A 109 9.30 6.56 -3.04
C ARG A 109 8.75 7.93 -3.45
N CYS A 110 7.86 8.51 -2.64
CA CYS A 110 7.34 9.84 -2.92
C CYS A 110 8.46 10.89 -2.86
N ALA A 111 9.34 10.82 -1.85
CA ALA A 111 10.49 11.72 -1.76
C ALA A 111 11.40 11.60 -3.00
N HIS A 112 11.68 10.37 -3.45
CA HIS A 112 12.44 10.12 -4.67
C HIS A 112 11.79 10.78 -5.90
N TYR A 113 10.49 10.60 -6.11
CA TYR A 113 9.82 11.17 -7.29
C TYR A 113 9.52 12.66 -7.20
N VAL A 114 9.51 13.24 -5.99
CA VAL A 114 9.51 14.70 -5.83
C VAL A 114 10.84 15.31 -6.29
N GLU A 115 11.96 14.65 -5.98
CA GLU A 115 13.30 15.11 -6.39
C GLU A 115 13.62 14.76 -7.85
N MET A 116 13.18 13.59 -8.30
CA MET A 116 13.41 13.05 -9.64
C MET A 116 12.06 12.60 -10.24
N PRO A 117 11.25 13.54 -10.77
CA PRO A 117 9.98 13.19 -11.38
C PRO A 117 10.15 12.18 -12.51
N PRO A 118 9.29 11.14 -12.57
CA PRO A 118 9.32 10.16 -13.64
C PRO A 118 8.82 10.77 -14.96
N GLU A 119 9.33 10.32 -16.11
CA GLU A 119 8.85 10.80 -17.41
C GLU A 119 7.56 10.11 -17.87
N ASN A 120 7.37 8.83 -17.53
CA ASN A 120 6.22 8.02 -17.95
C ASN A 120 5.77 7.11 -16.81
N PHE A 121 5.29 7.71 -15.71
CA PHE A 121 4.91 6.94 -14.54
C PHE A 121 3.70 6.04 -14.82
N ASN A 122 3.82 4.78 -14.42
CA ASN A 122 2.75 3.79 -14.56
C ASN A 122 2.36 3.16 -13.21
N GLY A 123 2.71 3.82 -12.10
CA GLY A 123 2.49 3.31 -10.75
C GLY A 123 3.58 2.36 -10.24
N VAL A 124 4.46 1.84 -11.10
CA VAL A 124 5.57 0.95 -10.71
C VAL A 124 6.71 1.80 -10.20
N PHE A 125 7.22 1.47 -9.01
CA PHE A 125 8.45 2.08 -8.53
C PHE A 125 9.66 1.55 -9.31
N GLU A 126 10.37 2.45 -9.99
CA GLU A 126 11.60 2.12 -10.70
C GLU A 126 12.78 2.18 -9.73
N HIS A 127 13.28 1.01 -9.35
CA HIS A 127 14.52 0.94 -8.57
C HIS A 127 15.66 1.48 -9.43
N THR A 128 16.16 2.68 -9.11
CA THR A 128 17.49 3.09 -9.57
C THR A 128 18.49 2.18 -8.88
N THR A 129 18.93 1.14 -9.58
CA THR A 129 20.06 0.33 -9.15
C THR A 129 21.26 1.27 -9.09
N LYS A 130 21.57 1.82 -7.92
CA LYS A 130 22.94 2.28 -7.68
C LYS A 130 23.75 0.99 -7.62
N GLY A 131 24.42 0.70 -8.74
CA GLY A 131 25.42 -0.36 -8.83
C GLY A 131 26.58 -0.13 -7.87
#